data_AF-A0A0G0N192-F1
#
_entry.id   AF-A0A0G0N192-F1
#
_cell.length_a   1.000
_cell.length_b   1.000
_cell.length_c   1.000
_cell.angle_alpha   90.00
_cell.angle_beta   90.00
_cell.angle_gamma   90.00
#
_symmetry.space_group_name_H-M   'P 1'
#
loop_
_entity.id
_entity.type
_entity.pdbx_description
1 polymer ?
#
loop_
_entity_poly.entity_id
_entity_poly.type
_entity_poly.pdbx_seq_one_letter_code
_entity_poly.pdbx_strand_id
1 'polypeptide(L)'
;MSPTAVLEKAREKVAVTKPRGGIRWQDQVLHAVAAPPEPAAPVAPAVSDKTREAIEVIQSHLDREARNRCIATVRPVDLCPLQKVEMAHDLADVLK
;
A
#
# COMPACT_ATOMS: atom_id res chain seq x y z
N MET A 1 -1.96 3.36 -22.59
CA MET A 1 -3.31 2.80 -22.79
C MET A 1 -4.30 3.73 -22.10
N SER A 2 -5.36 4.18 -22.80
CA SER A 2 -6.25 5.23 -22.29
C SER A 2 -7.30 4.67 -21.32
N PRO A 3 -7.67 5.35 -20.22
CA PRO A 3 -8.62 4.88 -19.20
C PRO A 3 -10.01 4.50 -19.74
N THR A 4 -10.39 5.04 -20.89
CA THR A 4 -11.65 4.75 -21.60
C THR A 4 -11.73 3.33 -22.14
N ALA A 5 -10.60 2.68 -22.44
CA ALA A 5 -10.60 1.31 -22.99
C ALA A 5 -10.94 0.24 -21.94
N VAL A 6 -10.75 0.55 -20.65
CA VAL A 6 -11.08 -0.37 -19.54
C VAL A 6 -12.60 -0.38 -19.27
N LEU A 7 -13.26 0.76 -19.46
CA LEU A 7 -14.71 0.92 -19.26
C LEU A 7 -15.55 0.20 -20.33
N GLU A 8 -15.13 0.24 -21.59
CA GLU A 8 -15.81 -0.47 -22.69
C GLU A 8 -15.75 -2.00 -22.49
N LYS A 9 -14.59 -2.53 -22.08
CA LYS A 9 -14.40 -3.97 -21.83
C LYS A 9 -15.18 -4.47 -20.60
N ALA A 10 -15.46 -3.59 -19.64
CA ALA A 10 -16.30 -3.90 -18.47
C ALA A 10 -17.80 -3.92 -18.83
N ARG A 11 -18.23 -3.10 -19.80
CA ARG A 11 -19.60 -3.07 -20.31
C ARG A 11 -19.99 -4.34 -21.07
N GLU A 12 -19.05 -4.93 -21.81
CA GLU A 12 -19.31 -6.11 -22.64
C GLU A 12 -19.51 -7.41 -21.85
N LYS A 13 -19.04 -7.49 -20.59
CA LYS A 13 -19.23 -8.67 -19.73
C LYS A 13 -20.57 -8.69 -19.00
N VAL A 14 -21.36 -7.63 -19.06
CA VAL A 14 -22.71 -7.58 -18.46
C VAL A 14 -23.75 -7.97 -19.51
N ALA A 15 -23.51 -9.09 -20.20
CA ALA A 15 -24.56 -9.79 -20.91
C ALA A 15 -25.46 -10.46 -19.86
N VAL A 16 -26.41 -9.67 -19.37
CA VAL A 16 -27.45 -10.09 -18.42
C VAL A 16 -28.26 -11.22 -19.05
N THR A 17 -27.93 -12.47 -18.72
CA THR A 17 -28.85 -13.59 -18.90
C THR A 17 -30.06 -13.33 -18.02
N LYS A 18 -31.18 -12.97 -18.65
CA LYS A 18 -32.46 -12.69 -18.01
C LYS A 18 -32.91 -13.90 -17.18
N PRO A 19 -33.04 -13.81 -15.85
CA PRO A 19 -33.54 -14.93 -15.05
C PRO A 19 -35.02 -15.14 -15.36
N ARG A 20 -35.40 -16.39 -15.68
CA ARG A 20 -36.81 -16.80 -15.77
C ARG A 20 -37.36 -16.92 -14.36
N GLY A 21 -38.31 -16.05 -14.02
CA GLY A 21 -39.09 -16.13 -12.78
C GLY A 21 -38.92 -14.89 -11.92
N GLY A 22 -39.89 -13.96 -12.04
CA GLY A 22 -40.48 -13.16 -10.96
C GLY A 22 -39.63 -12.26 -10.06
N ILE A 23 -38.30 -12.33 -10.08
CA ILE A 23 -37.46 -11.50 -9.20
C ILE A 23 -37.32 -10.13 -9.87
N ARG A 24 -37.90 -9.10 -9.26
CA ARG A 24 -37.74 -7.71 -9.68
C ARG A 24 -36.25 -7.39 -9.69
N TRP A 25 -35.77 -6.79 -10.77
CA TRP A 25 -34.37 -6.35 -10.90
C TRP A 25 -33.88 -5.54 -9.68
N GLN A 26 -34.80 -4.83 -9.02
CA GLN A 26 -34.57 -4.06 -7.80
C GLN A 26 -34.13 -4.93 -6.61
N ASP A 27 -34.65 -6.15 -6.47
CA ASP A 27 -34.31 -7.05 -5.35
C ASP A 27 -32.91 -7.67 -5.52
N GLN A 28 -32.45 -7.88 -6.76
CA GLN A 28 -31.08 -8.33 -7.03
C GLN A 28 -30.03 -7.26 -6.70
N VAL A 29 -30.33 -6.00 -6.99
CA VAL A 29 -29.43 -4.87 -6.69
C VAL A 29 -29.30 -4.68 -5.17
N LEU A 30 -30.39 -4.82 -4.42
CA LEU A 30 -30.37 -4.73 -2.95
C LEU A 30 -29.51 -5.83 -2.31
N HIS A 31 -29.58 -7.07 -2.81
CA HIS A 31 -28.74 -8.16 -2.32
C HIS A 31 -27.25 -7.97 -2.63
N ALA A 32 -26.91 -7.40 -3.79
CA ALA A 32 -25.53 -7.12 -4.18
C ALA A 32 -24.90 -5.98 -3.35
N VAL A 33 -25.70 -4.99 -2.96
CA VAL A 33 -25.25 -3.85 -2.13
C VAL A 33 -25.19 -4.22 -0.63
N ALA A 34 -25.99 -5.20 -0.19
CA ALA A 34 -26.02 -5.67 1.19
C ALA A 34 -24.90 -6.67 1.55
N ALA A 35 -24.15 -7.18 0.56
CA ALA A 35 -22.95 -7.95 0.84
C ALA A 35 -21.89 -7.00 1.39
N PRO A 36 -21.43 -7.16 2.65
CA PRO A 36 -20.28 -6.38 3.11
C PRO A 36 -19.13 -6.65 2.14
N PRO A 37 -18.41 -5.61 1.67
CA PRO A 37 -17.24 -5.85 0.86
C PRO A 37 -16.34 -6.78 1.67
N GLU A 38 -15.99 -7.94 1.12
CA GLU A 38 -14.97 -8.80 1.71
C GLU A 38 -13.81 -7.89 2.13
N PRO A 39 -13.31 -8.00 3.37
CA PRO A 39 -12.21 -7.16 3.82
C PRO A 39 -11.09 -7.38 2.82
N ALA A 40 -10.88 -6.38 1.94
CA ALA A 40 -9.82 -6.43 0.96
C ALA A 40 -8.56 -6.72 1.75
N ALA A 41 -8.03 -7.94 1.62
CA ALA A 41 -6.79 -8.32 2.26
C ALA A 41 -5.82 -7.17 2.00
N PRO A 42 -5.11 -6.64 3.02
CA PRO A 42 -4.27 -5.48 2.82
C PRO A 42 -3.33 -5.81 1.67
N VAL A 43 -3.57 -5.16 0.53
CA VAL A 43 -2.69 -5.26 -0.63
C VAL A 43 -1.48 -4.43 -0.25
N ALA A 44 -0.64 -4.99 0.62
CA ALA A 44 0.65 -4.41 0.94
C ALA A 44 1.35 -4.28 -0.42
N PRO A 45 1.64 -3.04 -0.88
CA PRO A 45 2.31 -2.87 -2.15
C PRO A 45 3.60 -3.68 -2.11
N ALA A 46 3.89 -4.44 -3.17
CA ALA A 46 5.14 -5.18 -3.26
C ALA A 46 6.30 -4.17 -3.19
N VAL A 47 6.90 -4.07 -2.00
CA VAL A 47 8.02 -3.16 -1.72
C VAL A 47 9.25 -3.80 -2.36
N SER A 48 9.98 -3.06 -3.19
CA SER A 48 11.21 -3.60 -3.80
C SER A 48 12.22 -3.96 -2.72
N ASP A 49 13.08 -4.95 -2.97
CA ASP A 49 14.11 -5.35 -1.99
C ASP A 49 15.02 -4.16 -1.61
N LYS A 50 15.38 -3.30 -2.56
CA LYS A 50 16.13 -2.06 -2.30
C LYS A 50 15.38 -1.09 -1.38
N THR A 51 14.06 -0.99 -1.55
CA THR A 51 13.23 -0.15 -0.67
C THR A 51 13.14 -0.75 0.74
N ARG A 52 13.06 -2.08 0.87
CA ARG A 52 13.10 -2.75 2.18
C ARG A 52 14.45 -2.49 2.88
N GLU A 53 15.54 -2.67 2.16
CA GLU A 53 16.90 -2.45 2.68
C GLU A 53 17.12 -0.98 3.10
N ALA A 54 16.62 -0.02 2.31
CA ALA A 54 16.67 1.40 2.69
C ALA A 54 15.87 1.70 3.97
N ILE A 55 14.72 1.06 4.17
CA ILE A 55 13.92 1.18 5.39
C ILE A 55 14.71 0.62 6.59
N GLU A 56 15.38 -0.52 6.43
CA GLU A 56 16.20 -1.14 7.48
C GLU A 56 17.39 -0.25 7.88
N VAL A 57 18.07 0.37 6.91
CA VAL A 57 19.14 1.36 7.17
C VAL A 57 18.61 2.53 8.01
N ILE A 58 17.51 3.14 7.59
CA ILE A 58 16.91 4.28 8.32
C ILE A 58 16.56 3.85 9.74
N GLN A 59 15.91 2.71 9.91
CA GLN A 59 15.49 2.22 11.23
C GLN A 59 16.69 1.96 12.15
N SER A 60 17.77 1.37 11.63
CA SER A 60 19.00 1.12 12.39
C SER A 60 19.59 2.41 12.97
N HIS A 61 19.64 3.49 12.17
CA HIS A 61 20.13 4.79 12.62
C HIS A 61 19.21 5.43 13.67
N LEU A 62 17.89 5.35 13.49
CA LEU A 62 16.90 5.83 14.46
C LEU A 62 16.99 5.07 15.79
N ASP A 63 17.12 3.75 15.75
CA ASP A 63 17.21 2.91 16.94
C ASP A 63 18.52 3.16 17.71
N ARG A 64 19.63 3.35 16.99
CA ARG A 64 20.90 3.73 17.60
C ARG A 64 20.77 5.08 18.31
N GLU A 65 20.14 6.07 17.70
CA GLU A 65 19.96 7.37 18.35
C GLU A 65 18.98 7.34 19.52
N ALA A 66 17.90 6.57 19.39
CA ALA A 66 16.93 6.35 20.46
C ALA A 66 17.61 5.74 21.69
N ARG A 67 18.48 4.74 21.47
CA ARG A 67 19.33 4.15 22.53
C ARG A 67 20.31 5.16 23.13
N ASN A 68 21.01 5.93 22.29
CA ASN A 68 21.96 6.95 22.77
C ASN A 68 21.30 8.00 23.67
N ARG A 69 20.05 8.36 23.35
CA ARG A 69 19.30 9.39 24.08
C ARG A 69 18.37 8.83 25.17
N CYS A 70 18.28 7.50 25.31
CA CYS A 70 17.34 6.82 26.20
C CYS A 70 15.88 7.26 26.02
N ILE A 71 15.43 7.42 24.77
CA ILE A 71 14.05 7.78 24.43
C ILE A 71 13.39 6.73 23.55
N ALA A 72 12.05 6.70 23.55
CA ALA A 72 11.29 5.67 22.85
C ALA A 72 11.24 5.87 21.32
N THR A 73 11.23 7.12 20.85
CA THR A 73 11.08 7.43 19.43
C THR A 73 11.98 8.59 19.02
N VAL A 74 12.58 8.45 17.83
CA VAL A 74 13.41 9.47 17.17
C VAL A 74 12.86 9.61 15.75
N ARG A 75 12.79 10.83 15.23
CA ARG A 75 12.51 11.05 13.80
C ARG A 75 13.83 11.30 13.06
N PRO A 76 13.91 11.06 11.75
CA PRO A 76 15.15 11.29 10.99
C PRO A 76 15.73 12.70 11.13
N VAL A 77 14.86 13.71 11.26
CA VAL A 77 15.27 15.11 11.49
C VAL A 77 15.97 15.32 12.84
N ASP A 78 15.69 14.46 13.82
CA ASP A 78 16.20 14.56 15.18
C ASP A 78 17.55 13.85 15.34
N LEU A 79 18.02 13.10 14.33
CA LEU A 79 19.34 12.45 14.35
C LEU A 79 20.48 13.46 14.58
N CYS A 80 21.52 13.04 15.30
CA CYS A 80 22.72 13.86 15.45
C CYS A 80 23.40 14.09 14.08
N PRO A 81 24.16 15.19 13.89
CA PRO A 81 24.77 15.50 12.60
C PRO A 81 25.62 14.37 12.03
N LEU A 82 26.39 13.67 12.88
CA LEU A 82 27.23 12.55 12.45
C LEU A 82 26.38 11.39 11.89
N GLN A 83 25.34 10.96 12.61
CA GLN A 83 24.47 9.90 12.12
C GLN A 83 23.69 10.28 10.87
N LYS A 84 23.35 11.56 10.67
CA LYS A 84 22.73 12.00 9.41
C LYS A 84 23.66 11.77 8.22
N VAL A 85 24.95 12.05 8.40
CA VAL A 85 25.97 11.83 7.36
C VAL A 85 26.16 10.33 7.12
N GLU A 86 26.35 9.54 8.18
CA GLU A 86 26.48 8.08 8.09
C GLU A 86 25.26 7.44 7.39
N MET A 87 24.04 7.80 7.82
CA MET A 87 22.80 7.32 7.20
C MET A 87 22.70 7.68 5.72
N ALA A 88 23.11 8.90 5.33
CA ALA A 88 23.10 9.31 3.93
C ALA A 88 24.09 8.49 3.08
N HIS A 89 25.26 8.15 3.62
CA HIS A 89 26.22 7.28 2.95
C HIS A 89 25.68 5.86 2.78
N ASP A 90 25.15 5.26 3.85
CA ASP A 90 24.60 3.90 3.82
C ASP A 90 23.42 3.81 2.84
N LEU A 91 22.53 4.81 2.83
CA LEU A 91 21.43 4.89 1.87
C LEU A 91 21.92 5.05 0.43
N ALA A 92 22.98 5.83 0.21
CA ALA A 92 23.57 5.96 -1.12
C ALA A 92 24.15 4.63 -1.62
N ASP A 93 24.66 3.78 -0.73
CA ASP A 93 25.15 2.46 -1.10
C ASP A 93 24.03 1.49 -1.50
N VAL A 94 22.89 1.52 -0.79
CA VAL A 94 21.70 0.71 -1.11
C VAL A 94 21.04 1.13 -2.43
N LEU A 95 21.06 2.42 -2.74
CA LEU A 95 20.35 2.99 -3.89
C LEU A 95 21.16 2.99 -5.21
N LYS A 96 22.44 2.62 -5.17
CA LYS A 96 23.25 2.36 -6.39
C LYS A 96 22.68 1.23 -7.21
#